data_AF-A0A397UCZ3-F1
#
_entry.id   AF-A0A397UCZ3-F1
#
_cell.length_a   1.000
_cell.length_b   1.000
_cell.length_c   1.000
_cell.angle_alpha   90.00
_cell.angle_beta   90.00
_cell.angle_gamma   90.00
#
_symmetry.space_group_name_H-M   'P 1'
#
loop_
_entity.id
_entity.type
_entity.pdbx_description
1 polymer ?
#
loop_
_entity_poly.entity_id
_entity_poly.type
_entity_poly.pdbx_seq_one_letter_code
_entity_poly.pdbx_strand_id
1 'polypeptide(L)'
;MKFSRIFILLFFTTFVLSEDVNYEPSTGLVKPAVPTFTAPSETYNVSVPAGTYNVSLQSGTPIIPGLLPGMTAIPTISRQDIAARNAELFTLDNLNPNRDVEGALVETFFKSTIGVLLDEFSESFGIREKVANYYLGQSDDFWFKKAQMQTKFTEHRQAHRVYYYFNKKQLTLPPEQVWEFNLGKAYRTKIGVHDYIAVDVDFYSVLVTNAKTINTSEPALNIIDGKWSDHWILPVDPEFLLQKTGFACIDKSYTLTVESENIWAYYNDSCETEPQPTSEYPAICCADVLNQNVGFVNVTITWHRIPYTENVAKKYRFGNHSSTFSDLVGIHKNLLEETRVAYRYHGRNSCELHEQCIGEYTSLNALYDTCAYQGISAGWGDDYRAGLACQWVDVTGLPAQTALLGYVLNPEGIGFQVQDNTIECTPGENVTLGFYLQESKQTPSVTVRICESSRVLGSTHCEYVYALANTIVELSSNESNPAKVTFKCPIARDNIETGGLYSILVAPTFIEDKFMFVNIVTCK
;
A
#
# COMPACT_ATOMS: atom_id res chain seq x y z
N MET A 1 23.32 -58.51 59.31
CA MET A 1 22.81 -57.29 58.66
C MET A 1 22.68 -57.56 57.17
N LYS A 2 21.45 -57.77 56.71
CA LYS A 2 21.08 -58.17 55.35
C LYS A 2 20.11 -57.09 54.85
N PHE A 3 20.34 -56.50 53.69
CA PHE A 3 19.27 -55.91 52.91
C PHE A 3 19.37 -56.39 51.47
N SER A 4 18.18 -56.71 50.95
CA SER A 4 17.89 -57.70 49.94
C SER A 4 17.84 -57.08 48.54
N ARG A 5 18.16 -57.90 47.55
CA ARG A 5 18.02 -57.66 46.11
C ARG A 5 16.55 -57.43 45.75
N ILE A 6 16.29 -56.48 44.85
CA ILE A 6 15.10 -56.50 43.98
C ILE A 6 15.61 -56.53 42.54
N PHE A 7 15.37 -57.67 41.89
CA PHE A 7 15.41 -57.88 40.45
C PHE A 7 14.04 -57.54 39.91
N ILE A 8 13.93 -56.71 38.86
CA ILE A 8 12.74 -56.69 37.99
C ILE A 8 13.22 -56.78 36.54
N LEU A 9 12.59 -57.72 35.85
CA LEU A 9 12.91 -58.24 34.52
C LEU A 9 12.76 -57.20 33.40
N LEU A 10 13.70 -57.25 32.45
CA LEU A 10 13.56 -56.77 31.09
C LEU A 10 12.71 -57.77 30.27
N PHE A 11 11.63 -57.28 29.66
CA PHE A 11 11.01 -57.95 28.52
C PHE A 11 11.54 -57.32 27.24
N PHE A 12 12.34 -58.08 26.50
CA PHE A 12 12.63 -57.84 25.09
C PHE A 12 11.50 -58.46 24.27
N THR A 13 10.76 -57.64 23.53
CA THR A 13 9.94 -58.09 22.40
C THR A 13 10.59 -57.59 21.12
N THR A 14 11.29 -58.51 20.44
CA THR A 14 11.68 -58.42 19.03
C THR A 14 10.55 -58.99 18.15
N PHE A 15 10.10 -58.22 17.17
CA PHE A 15 9.48 -58.70 15.91
C PHE A 15 10.09 -57.81 14.82
N VAL A 16 11.09 -58.29 14.07
CA VAL A 16 10.99 -59.04 12.80
C VAL A 16 10.10 -58.33 11.79
N LEU A 17 10.76 -57.62 10.87
CA LEU A 17 10.21 -57.14 9.61
C LEU A 17 9.89 -58.35 8.72
N SER A 18 8.63 -58.50 8.34
CA SER A 18 8.19 -59.37 7.25
C SER A 18 7.68 -58.47 6.13
N GLU A 19 8.34 -58.59 4.98
CA GLU A 19 7.82 -58.17 3.68
C GLU A 19 6.59 -59.02 3.30
N ASP A 20 5.91 -58.55 2.25
CA ASP A 20 4.78 -59.16 1.53
C ASP A 20 3.37 -59.02 2.12
N VAL A 21 2.70 -57.93 1.73
CA VAL A 21 1.25 -57.98 1.49
C VAL A 21 0.94 -57.35 0.13
N ASN A 22 0.56 -58.22 -0.80
CA ASN A 22 -0.09 -57.90 -2.06
C ASN A 22 -1.37 -57.08 -1.82
N TYR A 23 -1.50 -55.94 -2.51
CA TYR A 23 -2.76 -55.22 -2.60
C TYR A 23 -3.30 -55.34 -4.03
N GLU A 24 -4.36 -56.13 -4.20
CA GLU A 24 -5.18 -56.14 -5.41
C GLU A 24 -5.96 -54.82 -5.55
N PRO A 25 -6.10 -54.28 -6.77
CA PRO A 25 -6.84 -53.03 -6.98
C PRO A 25 -8.35 -53.32 -6.99
N SER A 26 -9.05 -52.85 -5.95
CA SER A 26 -10.51 -52.80 -5.96
C SER A 26 -10.99 -51.76 -6.99
N THR A 27 -11.57 -52.24 -8.08
CA THR A 27 -12.35 -51.47 -9.03
C THR A 27 -13.61 -50.93 -8.36
N GLY A 28 -13.68 -49.62 -8.13
CA GLY A 28 -14.86 -49.01 -7.51
C GLY A 28 -14.72 -47.54 -7.18
N LEU A 29 -14.24 -46.71 -8.11
CA LEU A 29 -14.33 -45.25 -8.00
C LEU A 29 -15.35 -44.73 -9.00
N VAL A 30 -16.51 -44.35 -8.46
CA VAL A 30 -17.52 -43.55 -9.13
C VAL A 30 -16.87 -42.21 -9.48
N LYS A 31 -16.74 -41.91 -10.78
CA LYS A 31 -16.36 -40.58 -11.26
C LYS A 31 -17.39 -39.57 -10.76
N PRO A 32 -17.00 -38.48 -10.07
CA PRO A 32 -17.92 -37.37 -9.86
C PRO A 32 -18.29 -36.79 -11.24
N ALA A 33 -19.60 -36.62 -11.46
CA ALA A 33 -20.13 -35.98 -12.65
C ALA A 33 -19.62 -34.53 -12.70
N VAL A 34 -18.88 -34.20 -13.76
CA VAL A 34 -18.56 -32.82 -14.12
C VAL A 34 -19.85 -32.19 -14.64
N PRO A 35 -20.39 -31.13 -14.02
CA PRO A 35 -21.53 -30.42 -14.58
C PRO A 35 -21.05 -29.68 -15.84
N THR A 36 -21.50 -30.15 -17.01
CA THR A 36 -21.46 -29.39 -18.25
C THR A 36 -22.42 -28.21 -18.13
N PHE A 37 -21.88 -27.01 -17.90
CA PHE A 37 -22.62 -25.77 -18.10
C PHE A 37 -22.66 -25.46 -19.60
N THR A 38 -23.86 -25.57 -20.18
CA THR A 38 -24.14 -25.07 -21.52
C THR A 38 -24.59 -23.63 -21.35
N ALA A 39 -23.78 -22.67 -21.80
CA ALA A 39 -24.20 -21.27 -21.82
C ALA A 39 -25.40 -21.11 -22.77
N PRO A 40 -26.48 -20.40 -22.38
CA PRO A 40 -27.57 -20.09 -23.29
C PRO A 40 -27.07 -19.17 -24.40
N SER A 41 -27.39 -19.50 -25.66
CA SER A 41 -27.15 -18.62 -26.79
C SER A 41 -28.17 -17.48 -26.76
N GLU A 42 -27.82 -16.37 -26.11
CA GLU A 42 -28.59 -15.13 -26.25
C GLU A 42 -28.14 -14.40 -27.51
N THR A 43 -28.87 -14.61 -28.61
CA THR A 43 -28.82 -13.73 -29.77
C THR A 43 -29.57 -12.44 -29.44
N TYR A 44 -28.84 -11.40 -29.03
CA TYR A 44 -29.36 -10.04 -28.99
C TYR A 44 -29.38 -9.46 -30.41
N ASN A 45 -30.56 -9.42 -31.02
CA ASN A 45 -30.81 -8.60 -32.20
C ASN A 45 -30.98 -7.15 -31.76
N VAL A 46 -29.91 -6.35 -31.83
CA VAL A 46 -30.00 -4.89 -31.74
C VAL A 46 -30.19 -4.33 -33.14
N SER A 47 -31.45 -4.02 -33.49
CA SER A 47 -31.75 -3.17 -34.64
C SER A 47 -31.50 -1.70 -34.27
N VAL A 48 -30.40 -1.15 -34.77
CA VAL A 48 -30.10 0.28 -34.68
C VAL A 48 -30.88 1.03 -35.77
N PRO A 49 -31.73 2.02 -35.47
CA PRO A 49 -32.31 2.89 -36.49
C PRO A 49 -31.21 3.83 -37.01
N ALA A 50 -31.09 3.92 -38.33
CA ALA A 50 -30.24 4.90 -39.00
C ALA A 50 -30.80 6.32 -38.77
N GLY A 51 -30.43 6.94 -37.65
CA GLY A 51 -30.66 8.35 -37.36
C GLY A 51 -29.37 9.14 -37.57
N THR A 52 -29.35 10.01 -38.58
CA THR A 52 -28.31 11.01 -38.80
C THR A 52 -28.32 12.04 -37.67
N TYR A 53 -27.36 11.97 -36.75
CA TYR A 53 -27.09 13.03 -35.79
C TYR A 53 -26.08 14.02 -36.38
N ASN A 54 -26.55 15.20 -36.76
CA ASN A 54 -25.67 16.34 -37.02
C ASN A 54 -25.24 16.93 -35.68
N VAL A 55 -24.02 16.60 -35.24
CA VAL A 55 -23.38 17.29 -34.13
C VAL A 55 -22.72 18.56 -34.67
N SER A 56 -23.36 19.70 -34.46
CA SER A 56 -22.74 21.02 -34.64
C SER A 56 -21.85 21.30 -33.42
N LEU A 57 -20.54 21.14 -33.60
CA LEU A 57 -19.54 21.58 -32.63
C LEU A 57 -19.37 23.10 -32.76
N GLN A 58 -20.05 23.87 -31.92
CA GLN A 58 -19.69 25.26 -31.69
C GLN A 58 -18.43 25.30 -30.81
N SER A 59 -17.37 25.92 -31.35
CA SER A 59 -16.13 26.22 -30.66
C SER A 59 -16.37 27.32 -29.60
N GLY A 60 -16.82 26.91 -28.42
CA GLY A 60 -16.83 27.75 -27.22
C GLY A 60 -15.59 27.47 -26.39
N THR A 61 -14.63 28.39 -26.36
CA THR A 61 -13.51 28.38 -25.41
C THR A 61 -14.06 28.55 -23.99
N PRO A 62 -13.77 27.66 -23.03
CA PRO A 62 -14.16 27.87 -21.64
C PRO A 62 -13.27 28.96 -21.03
N ILE A 63 -13.88 30.03 -20.54
CA ILE A 63 -13.22 31.08 -19.77
C ILE A 63 -13.06 30.53 -18.35
N ILE A 64 -11.83 30.21 -17.94
CA ILE A 64 -11.49 29.94 -16.54
C ILE A 64 -11.15 31.29 -15.89
N PRO A 65 -11.91 31.76 -14.88
CA PRO A 65 -11.53 32.96 -14.14
C PRO A 65 -10.44 32.58 -13.12
N GLY A 66 -9.20 33.04 -13.33
CA GLY A 66 -8.12 32.90 -12.34
C GLY A 66 -6.68 32.78 -12.83
N LEU A 67 -6.37 33.02 -14.11
CA LEU A 67 -4.97 33.01 -14.58
C LEU A 67 -4.19 34.24 -14.07
N LEU A 68 -3.12 33.98 -13.31
CA LEU A 68 -2.10 34.96 -12.94
C LEU A 68 -1.45 35.57 -14.19
N PRO A 69 -1.14 36.88 -14.20
CA PRO A 69 -0.52 37.54 -15.35
C PRO A 69 0.93 37.06 -15.52
N GLY A 70 1.22 36.35 -16.62
CA GLY A 70 2.58 35.94 -16.98
C GLY A 70 2.72 34.69 -17.86
N MET A 71 1.67 33.90 -18.06
CA MET A 71 1.75 32.71 -18.92
C MET A 71 1.40 33.07 -20.37
N THR A 72 2.39 33.05 -21.26
CA THR A 72 2.18 33.09 -22.71
C THR A 72 1.50 31.81 -23.17
N ALA A 73 0.43 31.93 -23.95
CA ALA A 73 -0.27 30.80 -24.56
C ALA A 73 0.67 29.97 -25.44
N ILE A 74 0.68 28.65 -25.23
CA ILE A 74 1.39 27.68 -26.07
C ILE A 74 0.74 27.72 -27.47
N PRO A 75 1.52 27.78 -28.57
CA PRO A 75 0.97 27.79 -29.91
C PRO A 75 0.19 26.50 -30.18
N THR A 76 -1.10 26.65 -30.51
CA THR A 76 -1.98 25.55 -30.93
C THR A 76 -1.60 25.11 -32.34
N ILE A 77 -1.02 23.93 -32.48
CA ILE A 77 -0.78 23.27 -33.77
C ILE A 77 -2.13 22.72 -34.27
N SER A 78 -2.49 22.96 -35.54
CA SER A 78 -3.77 22.48 -36.07
C SER A 78 -3.77 20.95 -36.25
N ARG A 79 -4.94 20.30 -36.11
CA ARG A 79 -5.08 18.85 -36.32
C ARG A 79 -4.66 18.40 -37.73
N GLN A 80 -4.78 19.27 -38.73
CA GLN A 80 -4.36 18.98 -40.11
C GLN A 80 -2.84 18.94 -40.24
N ASP A 81 -2.12 19.79 -39.51
CA ASP A 81 -0.65 19.80 -39.51
C ASP A 81 -0.08 18.55 -38.83
N ILE A 82 -0.77 18.04 -37.80
CA ILE A 82 -0.40 16.77 -37.13
C ILE A 82 -0.60 15.59 -38.08
N ALA A 83 -1.72 15.54 -38.81
CA ALA A 83 -2.01 14.44 -39.73
C ALA A 83 -1.04 14.41 -40.94
N ALA A 84 -0.71 15.58 -41.50
CA ALA A 84 0.26 15.68 -42.60
C ALA A 84 1.67 15.28 -42.16
N ARG A 85 2.09 15.70 -40.96
CA ARG A 85 3.40 15.37 -40.39
C ARG A 85 3.50 13.90 -39.99
N ASN A 86 2.41 13.29 -39.50
CA ASN A 86 2.33 11.85 -39.26
C ASN A 86 2.42 11.04 -40.55
N ALA A 87 1.83 11.50 -41.66
CA ALA A 87 1.95 10.85 -42.97
C ALA A 87 3.38 10.94 -43.54
N GLU A 88 4.05 12.08 -43.37
CA GLU A 88 5.46 12.26 -43.74
C GLU A 88 6.38 11.36 -42.91
N LEU A 89 6.11 11.23 -41.60
CA LEU A 89 6.84 10.34 -40.68
C LEU A 89 6.63 8.86 -41.03
N PHE A 90 5.42 8.46 -41.39
CA PHE A 90 5.13 7.10 -41.88
C PHE A 90 5.88 6.81 -43.19
N THR A 91 6.11 7.83 -44.01
CA THR A 91 6.86 7.72 -45.26
C THR A 91 8.37 7.60 -44.98
N LEU A 92 8.91 8.33 -44.00
CA LEU A 92 10.30 8.24 -43.56
C LEU A 92 10.66 6.89 -42.92
N ASP A 93 9.76 6.31 -42.12
CA ASP A 93 9.94 4.97 -41.55
C ASP A 93 9.91 3.87 -42.63
N ASN A 94 9.15 4.08 -43.71
CA ASN A 94 9.12 3.16 -44.86
C ASN A 94 10.32 3.32 -45.81
N LEU A 95 10.99 4.47 -45.82
CA LEU A 95 12.14 4.75 -46.69
C LEU A 95 13.47 4.25 -46.15
N ASN A 96 13.54 3.87 -44.87
CA ASN A 96 14.74 3.28 -44.27
C ASN A 96 14.40 1.99 -43.52
N PRO A 97 14.11 0.88 -44.22
CA PRO A 97 13.77 -0.41 -43.61
C PRO A 97 14.89 -1.03 -42.75
N ASN A 98 16.10 -0.44 -42.74
CA ASN A 98 17.18 -0.81 -41.80
C ASN A 98 17.14 -0.01 -40.47
N ARG A 99 16.15 0.88 -40.27
CA ARG A 99 15.94 1.61 -39.02
C ARG A 99 15.34 0.73 -37.90
N ASP A 100 15.00 -0.52 -38.22
CA ASP A 100 14.35 -1.50 -37.33
C ASP A 100 15.14 -1.83 -36.03
N VAL A 101 16.37 -1.32 -35.85
CA VAL A 101 17.19 -1.54 -34.64
C VAL A 101 17.79 -0.27 -34.05
N GLU A 102 17.39 0.93 -34.49
CA GLU A 102 17.92 2.16 -33.87
C GLU A 102 17.35 2.27 -32.45
N GLY A 103 18.22 2.06 -31.45
CA GLY A 103 17.88 2.28 -30.06
C GLY A 103 17.39 3.71 -29.83
N ALA A 104 16.53 3.90 -28.85
CA ALA A 104 16.07 5.20 -28.42
C ALA A 104 16.37 5.37 -26.93
N LEU A 105 16.81 6.58 -26.59
CA LEU A 105 17.02 7.03 -25.23
C LEU A 105 16.06 8.19 -24.98
N VAL A 106 15.29 8.09 -23.92
CA VAL A 106 14.37 9.14 -23.50
C VAL A 106 14.70 9.50 -22.06
N GLU A 107 15.23 10.69 -21.87
CA GLU A 107 15.41 11.25 -20.54
C GLU A 107 14.03 11.57 -19.96
N THR A 108 13.81 11.14 -18.72
CA THR A 108 12.62 11.47 -17.95
C THR A 108 13.06 12.23 -16.73
N PHE A 109 12.51 13.42 -16.51
CA PHE A 109 12.84 14.23 -15.35
C PHE A 109 11.63 14.98 -14.83
N PHE A 110 11.62 15.23 -13.52
CA PHE A 110 10.69 16.14 -12.88
C PHE A 110 11.27 16.68 -11.58
N LYS A 111 10.67 17.77 -11.11
CA LYS A 111 10.91 18.32 -9.77
C LYS A 111 9.66 18.14 -8.93
N SER A 112 9.84 17.78 -7.68
CA SER A 112 8.75 17.56 -6.72
C SER A 112 9.18 17.98 -5.32
N THR A 113 8.24 17.92 -4.39
CA THR A 113 8.50 17.98 -2.95
C THR A 113 7.79 16.79 -2.31
N ILE A 114 8.53 16.04 -1.51
CA ILE A 114 8.00 14.98 -0.64
C ILE A 114 8.01 15.46 0.81
N GLY A 115 7.21 14.87 1.67
CA GLY A 115 7.22 15.21 3.08
C GLY A 115 6.59 14.17 3.99
N VAL A 116 6.59 14.52 5.28
CA VAL A 116 5.83 13.84 6.32
C VAL A 116 4.84 14.85 6.89
N LEU A 117 3.56 14.50 6.84
CA LEU A 117 2.47 15.33 7.37
C LEU A 117 2.58 15.43 8.89
N LEU A 118 2.59 16.64 9.43
CA LEU A 118 2.69 16.89 10.86
C LEU A 118 1.32 17.15 11.53
N ASP A 119 0.27 17.33 10.74
CA ASP A 119 -1.08 17.68 11.21
C ASP A 119 -1.69 16.60 12.12
N GLU A 120 -1.30 15.34 11.90
CA GLU A 120 -1.73 14.19 12.69
C GLU A 120 -1.16 14.19 14.11
N PHE A 121 -0.13 15.01 14.36
CA PHE A 121 0.51 15.14 15.67
C PHE A 121 0.01 16.40 16.38
N SER A 122 -0.31 16.24 17.67
CA SER A 122 -0.79 17.35 18.49
C SER A 122 0.27 18.47 18.61
N GLU A 123 -0.15 19.72 18.43
CA GLU A 123 0.65 20.90 18.82
C GLU A 123 0.83 20.98 20.33
N SER A 124 -0.08 20.35 21.08
CA SER A 124 -0.04 20.37 22.53
C SER A 124 1.26 19.73 23.00
N PHE A 125 1.89 20.40 23.97
CA PHE A 125 3.06 19.91 24.70
C PHE A 125 4.29 19.55 23.84
N GLY A 126 4.35 20.06 22.60
CA GLY A 126 5.52 19.96 21.73
C GLY A 126 5.74 18.57 21.11
N ILE A 127 4.73 17.70 21.04
CA ILE A 127 4.84 16.41 20.32
C ILE A 127 5.14 16.68 18.86
N ARG A 128 4.39 17.57 18.21
CA ARG A 128 4.65 17.95 16.82
C ARG A 128 6.09 18.43 16.62
N GLU A 129 6.62 19.22 17.53
CA GLU A 129 8.02 19.69 17.50
C GLU A 129 9.03 18.55 17.64
N LYS A 130 8.77 17.57 18.52
CA LYS A 130 9.63 16.38 18.65
C LYS A 130 9.63 15.55 17.37
N VAL A 131 8.45 15.30 16.81
CA VAL A 131 8.29 14.56 15.55
C VAL A 131 8.93 15.31 14.39
N ALA A 132 8.74 16.63 14.32
CA ALA A 132 9.42 17.49 13.37
C ALA A 132 10.95 17.37 13.47
N ASN A 133 11.51 17.44 14.69
CA ASN A 133 12.95 17.29 14.90
C ASN A 133 13.46 15.90 14.53
N TYR A 134 12.68 14.84 14.81
CA TYR A 134 12.98 13.48 14.39
C TYR A 134 13.08 13.37 12.86
N TYR A 135 12.08 13.90 12.14
CA TYR A 135 12.07 13.85 10.68
C TYR A 135 13.13 14.75 10.03
N LEU A 136 13.46 15.89 10.64
CA LEU A 136 14.58 16.73 10.20
C LEU A 136 15.94 16.01 10.30
N GLY A 137 16.06 15.04 11.22
CA GLY A 137 17.27 14.24 11.44
C GLY A 137 17.33 12.94 10.62
N GLN A 138 16.32 12.64 9.80
CA GLN A 138 16.30 11.41 9.00
C GLN A 138 17.37 11.39 7.91
N SER A 139 17.82 10.18 7.57
CA SER A 139 18.83 9.95 6.55
C SER A 139 18.29 10.12 5.12
N ASP A 140 19.20 10.27 4.16
CA ASP A 140 18.85 10.32 2.74
C ASP A 140 18.16 9.03 2.27
N ASP A 141 18.45 7.85 2.84
CA ASP A 141 17.80 6.58 2.47
C ASP A 141 16.29 6.60 2.80
N PHE A 142 15.91 7.20 3.92
CA PHE A 142 14.51 7.39 4.29
C PHE A 142 13.78 8.26 3.27
N TRP A 143 14.37 9.41 2.92
CA TRP A 143 13.79 10.34 1.94
C TRP A 143 13.80 9.77 0.52
N PHE A 144 14.81 8.98 0.16
CA PHE A 144 14.90 8.27 -1.11
C PHE A 144 13.72 7.31 -1.29
N LYS A 145 13.41 6.50 -0.26
CA LYS A 145 12.24 5.59 -0.30
C LYS A 145 10.93 6.34 -0.48
N LYS A 146 10.74 7.46 0.22
CA LYS A 146 9.56 8.33 0.03
C LYS A 146 9.49 8.93 -1.38
N ALA A 147 10.63 9.35 -1.94
CA ALA A 147 10.70 9.82 -3.33
C ALA A 147 10.31 8.73 -4.33
N GLN A 148 10.77 7.49 -4.12
CA GLN A 148 10.37 6.33 -4.91
C GLN A 148 8.86 6.08 -4.81
N MET A 149 8.29 6.06 -3.60
CA MET A 149 6.85 5.87 -3.41
C MET A 149 6.02 6.95 -4.12
N GLN A 150 6.39 8.22 -3.99
CA GLN A 150 5.68 9.31 -4.69
C GLN A 150 5.78 9.15 -6.22
N THR A 151 6.92 8.70 -6.72
CA THR A 151 7.15 8.48 -8.16
C THR A 151 6.28 7.34 -8.71
N LYS A 152 6.07 6.27 -7.94
CA LYS A 152 5.21 5.13 -8.32
C LYS A 152 3.76 5.52 -8.60
N PHE A 153 3.25 6.57 -7.94
CA PHE A 153 1.91 7.09 -8.22
C PHE A 153 1.71 7.57 -9.66
N THR A 154 2.78 7.74 -10.42
CA THR A 154 2.69 8.11 -11.84
C THR A 154 2.45 6.91 -12.76
N GLU A 155 2.65 5.68 -12.27
CA GLU A 155 2.70 4.47 -13.10
C GLU A 155 1.34 4.08 -13.66
N HIS A 156 0.26 4.12 -12.87
CA HIS A 156 -1.08 3.75 -13.32
C HIS A 156 -1.47 4.50 -14.59
N ARG A 157 -1.42 5.84 -14.53
CA ARG A 157 -1.76 6.69 -15.68
C ARG A 157 -0.83 6.46 -16.86
N GLN A 158 0.47 6.22 -16.62
CA GLN A 158 1.45 5.97 -17.68
C GLN A 158 1.27 4.60 -18.37
N ALA A 159 0.89 3.57 -17.62
CA ALA A 159 0.56 2.24 -18.13
C ALA A 159 -0.79 2.23 -18.85
N HIS A 160 -1.71 3.13 -18.46
CA HIS A 160 -3.06 3.18 -18.98
C HIS A 160 -3.37 4.45 -19.80
N ARG A 161 -2.35 5.11 -20.36
CA ARG A 161 -2.46 6.36 -21.15
C ARG A 161 -3.50 6.33 -22.27
N VAL A 162 -3.82 5.14 -22.79
CA VAL A 162 -4.83 4.97 -23.84
C VAL A 162 -6.23 5.42 -23.40
N TYR A 163 -6.53 5.44 -22.09
CA TYR A 163 -7.80 5.94 -21.56
C TYR A 163 -7.79 7.46 -21.39
N TYR A 164 -6.62 8.07 -21.18
CA TYR A 164 -6.46 9.50 -20.93
C TYR A 164 -6.21 10.33 -22.20
N TYR A 165 -5.59 9.72 -23.22
CA TYR A 165 -5.17 10.43 -24.42
C TYR A 165 -5.54 9.68 -25.70
N PHE A 166 -6.07 10.42 -26.67
CA PHE A 166 -6.30 9.89 -28.01
C PHE A 166 -4.97 9.61 -28.73
N ASN A 167 -4.85 8.44 -29.37
CA ASN A 167 -3.68 8.01 -30.14
C ASN A 167 -2.35 7.93 -29.36
N LYS A 168 -2.39 7.78 -28.03
CA LYS A 168 -1.18 7.51 -27.24
C LYS A 168 -1.19 6.09 -26.72
N LYS A 169 0.00 5.54 -26.48
CA LYS A 169 0.17 4.25 -25.81
C LYS A 169 0.99 4.43 -24.53
N GLN A 170 1.32 3.30 -23.91
CA GLN A 170 2.00 3.25 -22.63
C GLN A 170 3.36 3.95 -22.72
N LEU A 171 3.63 4.85 -21.78
CA LEU A 171 4.91 5.55 -21.64
C LEU A 171 5.34 5.45 -20.19
N THR A 172 5.64 4.22 -19.77
CA THR A 172 6.01 3.90 -18.40
C THR A 172 7.40 4.44 -18.07
N LEU A 173 7.63 4.71 -16.78
CA LEU A 173 8.97 4.93 -16.26
C LEU A 173 9.86 3.68 -16.49
N PRO A 174 11.18 3.87 -16.58
CA PRO A 174 12.11 2.74 -16.52
C PRO A 174 12.04 2.06 -15.14
N PRO A 175 12.64 0.88 -14.95
CA PRO A 175 12.66 0.21 -13.66
C PRO A 175 13.26 1.06 -12.53
N GLU A 176 12.76 0.89 -11.31
CA GLU A 176 13.16 1.68 -10.12
C GLU A 176 14.66 1.67 -9.84
N GLN A 177 15.34 0.59 -10.22
CA GLN A 177 16.78 0.41 -9.96
C GLN A 177 17.67 1.38 -10.75
N VAL A 178 17.10 2.06 -11.75
CA VAL A 178 17.80 3.08 -12.54
C VAL A 178 17.21 4.48 -12.33
N TRP A 179 16.38 4.65 -11.29
CA TRP A 179 15.92 5.97 -10.87
C TRP A 179 17.01 6.68 -10.06
N GLU A 180 17.28 7.92 -10.43
CA GLU A 180 18.23 8.78 -9.75
C GLU A 180 17.46 9.93 -9.09
N PHE A 181 17.71 10.13 -7.80
CA PHE A 181 17.12 11.21 -7.02
C PHE A 181 18.22 12.10 -6.47
N ASN A 182 18.13 13.40 -6.72
CA ASN A 182 18.92 14.40 -6.02
C ASN A 182 18.02 15.06 -4.96
N LEU A 183 18.36 14.84 -3.69
CA LEU A 183 17.56 15.26 -2.55
C LEU A 183 18.09 16.58 -1.99
N GLY A 184 17.17 17.51 -1.72
CA GLY A 184 17.43 18.69 -0.92
C GLY A 184 17.64 18.35 0.56
N LYS A 185 17.97 19.36 1.36
CA LYS A 185 17.98 19.21 2.82
C LYS A 185 16.56 19.20 3.36
N ALA A 186 16.26 18.34 4.34
CA ALA A 186 14.98 18.38 5.03
C ALA A 186 14.74 19.73 5.71
N TYR A 187 13.52 20.25 5.58
CA TYR A 187 13.11 21.54 6.16
C TYR A 187 11.65 21.50 6.61
N ARG A 188 11.31 22.29 7.64
CA ARG A 188 9.91 22.46 8.06
C ARG A 188 9.25 23.52 7.19
N THR A 189 8.05 23.22 6.69
CA THR A 189 7.29 24.16 5.84
C THR A 189 5.79 23.90 5.93
N LYS A 190 5.00 24.87 5.47
CA LYS A 190 3.58 24.65 5.17
C LYS A 190 3.38 24.46 3.67
N ILE A 191 2.57 23.47 3.30
CA ILE A 191 2.11 23.26 1.92
C ILE A 191 0.58 23.28 1.96
N GLY A 192 0.00 24.33 1.38
CA GLY A 192 -1.40 24.67 1.63
C GLY A 192 -1.62 25.06 3.10
N VAL A 193 -2.56 24.38 3.76
CA VAL A 193 -2.87 24.60 5.19
C VAL A 193 -2.10 23.69 6.14
N HIS A 194 -1.43 22.67 5.59
CA HIS A 194 -0.82 21.58 6.33
C HIS A 194 0.65 21.86 6.67
N ASP A 195 1.10 21.37 7.83
CA ASP A 195 2.48 21.47 8.33
C ASP A 195 3.29 20.21 7.98
N TYR A 196 4.53 20.36 7.52
CA TYR A 196 5.39 19.25 7.07
C TYR A 196 6.83 19.39 7.53
N ILE A 197 7.50 18.25 7.65
CA ILE A 197 8.91 18.17 7.26
C ILE A 197 8.97 17.72 5.80
N ALA A 198 9.60 18.53 4.95
CA ALA A 198 9.64 18.35 3.51
C ALA A 198 11.08 18.28 2.98
N VAL A 199 11.23 17.66 1.81
CA VAL A 199 12.46 17.58 1.01
C VAL A 199 12.10 17.86 -0.43
N ASP A 200 12.82 18.80 -1.05
CA ASP A 200 12.74 19.00 -2.51
C ASP A 200 13.49 17.89 -3.23
N VAL A 201 12.92 17.40 -4.32
CA VAL A 201 13.40 16.24 -5.05
C VAL A 201 13.53 16.58 -6.52
N ASP A 202 14.71 16.36 -7.08
CA ASP A 202 14.94 16.30 -8.52
C ASP A 202 15.05 14.83 -8.94
N PHE A 203 14.08 14.35 -9.71
CA PHE A 203 14.09 13.02 -10.29
C PHE A 203 14.71 13.03 -11.69
N TYR A 204 15.52 12.03 -11.98
CA TYR A 204 16.06 11.77 -13.31
C TYR A 204 16.15 10.26 -13.58
N SER A 205 15.80 9.86 -14.80
CA SER A 205 16.13 8.54 -15.33
C SER A 205 16.16 8.56 -16.86
N VAL A 206 16.55 7.44 -17.48
CA VAL A 206 16.53 7.29 -18.93
C VAL A 206 15.83 5.99 -19.30
N LEU A 207 14.77 6.10 -20.08
CA LEU A 207 14.12 4.96 -20.70
C LEU A 207 14.96 4.50 -21.91
N VAL A 208 15.44 3.26 -21.85
CA VAL A 208 16.14 2.60 -22.95
C VAL A 208 15.14 1.75 -23.72
N THR A 209 14.89 2.09 -24.99
CA THR A 209 13.92 1.40 -25.84
C THR A 209 14.39 1.39 -27.30
N ASN A 210 13.51 1.07 -28.26
CA ASN A 210 13.77 1.24 -29.68
C ASN A 210 12.94 2.40 -30.26
N ALA A 211 13.40 2.98 -31.37
CA ALA A 211 12.78 4.13 -32.01
C ALA A 211 11.31 3.89 -32.40
N LYS A 212 10.96 2.66 -32.83
CA LYS A 212 9.61 2.30 -33.27
C LYS A 212 8.61 2.25 -32.11
N THR A 213 9.00 1.66 -30.99
CA THR A 213 8.19 1.57 -29.77
C THR A 213 7.92 2.96 -29.21
N ILE A 214 8.95 3.83 -29.12
CA ILE A 214 8.73 5.17 -28.58
C ILE A 214 7.86 6.04 -29.51
N ASN A 215 8.03 5.93 -30.84
CA ASN A 215 7.17 6.62 -31.81
C ASN A 215 5.69 6.22 -31.66
N THR A 216 5.45 4.91 -31.45
CA THR A 216 4.09 4.38 -31.24
C THR A 216 3.50 4.83 -29.89
N SER A 217 4.34 4.96 -28.87
CA SER A 217 3.94 5.40 -27.53
C SER A 217 3.61 6.88 -27.46
N GLU A 218 4.50 7.71 -27.99
CA GLU A 218 4.42 9.16 -27.99
C GLU A 218 5.00 9.72 -29.29
N PRO A 219 4.17 10.11 -30.27
CA PRO A 219 4.64 10.63 -31.57
C PRO A 219 5.55 11.85 -31.45
N ALA A 220 5.39 12.67 -30.40
CA ALA A 220 6.28 13.81 -30.14
C ALA A 220 7.74 13.39 -29.89
N LEU A 221 7.97 12.15 -29.47
CA LEU A 221 9.29 11.55 -29.24
C LEU A 221 9.79 10.78 -30.47
N ASN A 222 9.20 10.94 -31.67
CA ASN A 222 9.70 10.29 -32.89
C ASN A 222 10.99 10.94 -33.45
N ILE A 223 11.27 12.16 -33.04
CA ILE A 223 12.48 12.89 -33.46
C ILE A 223 13.42 13.05 -32.27
N ILE A 224 14.73 13.03 -32.54
CA ILE A 224 15.73 13.49 -31.58
C ILE A 224 15.38 14.94 -31.20
N ASP A 225 15.52 15.26 -29.91
CA ASP A 225 15.07 16.50 -29.28
C ASP A 225 13.55 16.71 -29.21
N GLY A 226 12.79 15.71 -29.62
CA GLY A 226 11.36 15.63 -29.34
C GLY A 226 11.09 15.64 -27.84
N LYS A 227 10.06 16.36 -27.41
CA LYS A 227 9.68 16.48 -26.00
C LYS A 227 8.19 16.24 -25.82
N TRP A 228 7.85 15.60 -24.72
CA TRP A 228 6.50 15.49 -24.22
C TRP A 228 6.51 15.85 -22.74
N SER A 229 5.54 16.63 -22.29
CA SER A 229 5.38 16.96 -20.89
C SER A 229 3.93 16.75 -20.52
N ASP A 230 3.70 16.33 -19.28
CA ASP A 230 2.38 16.05 -18.77
C ASP A 230 2.33 16.42 -17.28
N HIS A 231 1.13 16.63 -16.75
CA HIS A 231 0.92 17.23 -15.44
C HIS A 231 0.32 16.24 -14.46
N TRP A 232 0.89 16.14 -13.27
CA TRP A 232 0.43 15.28 -12.18
C TRP A 232 0.11 16.11 -10.96
N ILE A 233 -0.92 15.69 -10.24
CA ILE A 233 -1.11 16.03 -8.83
C ILE A 233 -0.61 14.83 -8.04
N LEU A 234 0.41 15.03 -7.20
CA LEU A 234 0.96 13.97 -6.35
C LEU A 234 0.82 14.35 -4.86
N PRO A 235 0.54 13.39 -3.96
CA PRO A 235 0.49 13.66 -2.52
C PRO A 235 1.87 14.11 -2.02
N VAL A 236 1.93 15.09 -1.13
CA VAL A 236 3.19 15.50 -0.48
C VAL A 236 3.74 14.34 0.34
N ASP A 237 2.88 13.72 1.14
CA ASP A 237 3.19 12.54 1.93
C ASP A 237 2.57 11.29 1.26
N PRO A 238 3.37 10.46 0.57
CA PRO A 238 2.86 9.30 -0.17
C PRO A 238 2.45 8.14 0.74
N GLU A 239 2.76 8.19 2.04
CA GLU A 239 2.42 7.12 2.98
C GLU A 239 0.96 7.20 3.45
N PHE A 240 0.36 6.02 3.61
CA PHE A 240 -1.01 5.85 4.11
C PHE A 240 -2.06 6.62 3.30
N LEU A 241 -1.83 6.75 1.99
CA LEU A 241 -2.72 7.52 1.13
C LEU A 241 -4.16 6.99 1.19
N LEU A 242 -4.36 5.66 1.20
CA LEU A 242 -5.68 5.04 1.26
C LEU A 242 -6.42 5.42 2.55
N GLN A 243 -5.73 5.41 3.69
CA GLN A 243 -6.29 5.79 4.99
C GLN A 243 -6.65 7.28 5.02
N LYS A 244 -5.81 8.12 4.42
CA LYS A 244 -5.97 9.57 4.44
C LYS A 244 -7.00 10.07 3.43
N THR A 245 -7.18 9.38 2.30
CA THR A 245 -8.07 9.83 1.21
C THR A 245 -9.29 8.94 0.99
N GLY A 246 -9.36 7.78 1.64
CA GLY A 246 -10.23 6.70 1.19
C GLY A 246 -9.97 6.38 -0.28
N PHE A 247 -11.03 6.02 -1.00
CA PHE A 247 -10.97 5.70 -2.44
C PHE A 247 -11.00 6.93 -3.37
N ALA A 248 -10.87 8.15 -2.86
CA ALA A 248 -11.02 9.36 -3.68
C ALA A 248 -9.93 9.54 -4.75
N CYS A 249 -8.73 9.01 -4.49
CA CYS A 249 -7.57 9.08 -5.39
C CYS A 249 -7.33 7.79 -6.16
N ILE A 250 -8.35 6.92 -6.24
CA ILE A 250 -8.25 5.58 -6.83
C ILE A 250 -9.11 5.51 -8.08
N ASP A 251 -8.60 4.84 -9.11
CA ASP A 251 -9.43 4.39 -10.22
C ASP A 251 -10.51 3.45 -9.69
N LYS A 252 -11.75 3.96 -9.68
CA LYS A 252 -12.90 3.30 -9.08
C LYS A 252 -13.26 1.96 -9.75
N SER A 253 -12.68 1.66 -10.91
CA SER A 253 -12.78 0.34 -11.54
C SER A 253 -12.15 -0.78 -10.70
N TYR A 254 -11.36 -0.44 -9.68
CA TYR A 254 -10.52 -1.37 -8.91
C TYR A 254 -10.74 -1.32 -7.39
N THR A 255 -11.83 -0.72 -6.89
CA THR A 255 -12.04 -0.54 -5.44
C THR A 255 -12.01 -1.83 -4.62
N LEU A 256 -12.35 -2.98 -5.22
CA LEU A 256 -12.35 -4.28 -4.56
C LEU A 256 -10.96 -4.93 -4.43
N THR A 257 -9.93 -4.39 -5.11
CA THR A 257 -8.57 -4.96 -5.13
C THR A 257 -7.52 -4.00 -4.56
N VAL A 258 -7.94 -2.80 -4.16
CA VAL A 258 -7.04 -1.75 -3.68
C VAL A 258 -6.81 -1.90 -2.18
N GLU A 259 -5.54 -1.91 -1.82
CA GLU A 259 -5.01 -1.96 -0.46
C GLU A 259 -3.95 -0.86 -0.29
N SER A 260 -3.40 -0.71 0.91
CA SER A 260 -2.46 0.39 1.18
C SER A 260 -1.11 0.17 0.48
N GLU A 261 -0.78 -1.08 0.20
CA GLU A 261 0.50 -1.55 -0.34
C GLU A 261 0.56 -1.38 -1.85
N ASN A 262 -0.58 -1.56 -2.52
CA ASN A 262 -0.71 -1.54 -3.98
C ASN A 262 -1.42 -0.29 -4.50
N ILE A 263 -1.78 0.66 -3.62
CA ILE A 263 -2.52 1.87 -3.96
C ILE A 263 -1.91 2.65 -5.14
N TRP A 264 -0.58 2.64 -5.27
CA TRP A 264 0.14 3.30 -6.35
C TRP A 264 -0.21 2.76 -7.74
N ALA A 265 -0.56 1.47 -7.84
CA ALA A 265 -0.92 0.82 -9.09
C ALA A 265 -2.31 1.24 -9.60
N TYR A 266 -3.10 1.90 -8.76
CA TYR A 266 -4.47 2.32 -9.06
C TYR A 266 -4.68 3.83 -8.91
N TYR A 267 -3.62 4.58 -8.62
CA TYR A 267 -3.73 6.00 -8.33
C TYR A 267 -4.19 6.79 -9.55
N ASN A 268 -5.24 7.57 -9.35
CA ASN A 268 -5.84 8.41 -10.37
C ASN A 268 -5.99 9.83 -9.83
N ASP A 269 -5.19 10.76 -10.36
CA ASP A 269 -5.20 12.17 -9.99
C ASP A 269 -6.27 12.99 -10.72
N SER A 270 -7.01 12.37 -11.64
CA SER A 270 -8.03 13.03 -12.43
C SER A 270 -9.33 13.28 -11.64
N CYS A 271 -9.94 14.43 -11.91
CA CYS A 271 -11.27 14.81 -11.45
C CYS A 271 -12.36 14.30 -12.40
N GLU A 272 -12.33 13.03 -12.77
CA GLU A 272 -13.38 12.50 -13.63
C GLU A 272 -14.70 12.47 -12.85
N THR A 273 -15.62 13.37 -13.22
CA THR A 273 -16.98 13.37 -12.70
C THR A 273 -17.61 12.05 -13.08
N GLU A 274 -17.89 11.20 -12.10
CA GLU A 274 -18.57 9.95 -12.37
C GLU A 274 -19.89 10.21 -13.09
N PRO A 275 -20.27 9.35 -14.05
CA PRO A 275 -21.54 9.48 -14.74
C PRO A 275 -22.74 9.46 -13.77
N GLN A 276 -22.62 8.85 -12.59
CA GLN A 276 -23.62 8.83 -11.53
C GLN A 276 -22.93 8.68 -10.16
N PRO A 277 -22.83 9.72 -9.32
CA PRO A 277 -22.42 9.54 -7.93
C PRO A 277 -23.42 8.63 -7.22
N THR A 278 -22.96 7.51 -6.65
CA THR A 278 -23.78 6.73 -5.72
C THR A 278 -23.74 7.37 -4.34
N SER A 279 -24.74 7.10 -3.50
CA SER A 279 -24.74 7.59 -2.11
C SER A 279 -23.57 7.03 -1.28
N GLU A 280 -22.94 5.96 -1.76
CA GLU A 280 -21.85 5.26 -1.10
C GLU A 280 -20.48 5.88 -1.43
N TYR A 281 -20.34 6.54 -2.59
CA TYR A 281 -19.09 7.16 -3.03
C TYR A 281 -19.36 8.57 -3.56
N PRO A 282 -19.39 9.60 -2.67
CA PRO A 282 -19.55 10.97 -3.13
C PRO A 282 -18.45 11.30 -4.15
N ALA A 283 -18.84 11.95 -5.24
CA ALA A 283 -17.90 12.38 -6.28
C ALA A 283 -17.05 13.55 -5.76
N ILE A 284 -16.06 13.24 -4.92
CA ILE A 284 -15.05 14.18 -4.47
C ILE A 284 -13.79 13.96 -5.32
N CYS A 285 -13.25 15.04 -5.86
CA CYS A 285 -12.00 15.03 -6.59
C CYS A 285 -10.83 14.59 -5.72
N CYS A 286 -9.91 13.78 -6.26
CA CYS A 286 -8.66 13.45 -5.58
C CYS A 286 -7.91 14.71 -5.10
N ALA A 287 -7.79 15.73 -5.96
CA ALA A 287 -7.13 16.99 -5.60
C ALA A 287 -7.77 17.69 -4.38
N ASP A 288 -9.09 17.65 -4.26
CA ASP A 288 -9.81 18.26 -3.14
C ASP A 288 -9.56 17.48 -1.84
N VAL A 289 -9.59 16.14 -1.89
CA VAL A 289 -9.32 15.29 -0.72
C VAL A 289 -7.86 15.39 -0.30
N LEU A 290 -6.93 15.40 -1.26
CA LEU A 290 -5.52 15.65 -0.97
C LEU A 290 -5.36 17.00 -0.28
N ASN A 291 -5.94 18.08 -0.82
CA ASN A 291 -5.84 19.41 -0.20
C ASN A 291 -6.48 19.50 1.20
N GLN A 292 -7.43 18.63 1.53
CA GLN A 292 -8.08 18.60 2.83
C GLN A 292 -7.31 17.77 3.86
N ASN A 293 -6.61 16.71 3.42
CA ASN A 293 -6.10 15.67 4.32
C ASN A 293 -4.58 15.47 4.27
N VAL A 294 -3.91 15.73 3.15
CA VAL A 294 -2.52 15.29 2.89
C VAL A 294 -1.65 16.33 2.19
N GLY A 295 -2.23 17.43 1.70
CA GLY A 295 -1.60 18.31 0.72
C GLY A 295 -1.23 17.62 -0.60
N PHE A 296 -0.88 18.43 -1.60
CA PHE A 296 -0.37 17.93 -2.87
C PHE A 296 0.65 18.87 -3.48
N VAL A 297 1.41 18.35 -4.43
CA VAL A 297 2.30 19.10 -5.32
C VAL A 297 1.90 18.91 -6.77
N ASN A 298 1.98 19.99 -7.54
CA ASN A 298 1.84 19.92 -8.98
C ASN A 298 3.19 19.58 -9.60
N VAL A 299 3.28 18.44 -10.25
CA VAL A 299 4.49 17.94 -10.89
C VAL A 299 4.30 17.96 -12.40
N THR A 300 5.33 18.38 -13.13
CA THR A 300 5.36 18.24 -14.59
C THR A 300 6.47 17.28 -14.95
N ILE A 301 6.09 16.08 -15.40
CA ILE A 301 7.06 15.09 -15.87
C ILE A 301 7.34 15.38 -17.33
N THR A 302 8.63 15.46 -17.67
CA THR A 302 9.07 15.71 -19.03
C THR A 302 9.88 14.53 -19.54
N TRP A 303 9.49 14.07 -20.71
CA TRP A 303 10.23 13.12 -21.54
C TRP A 303 10.92 13.88 -22.66
N HIS A 304 12.22 13.67 -22.83
CA HIS A 304 13.02 14.27 -23.89
C HIS A 304 13.82 13.17 -24.59
N ARG A 305 13.56 12.99 -25.89
CA ARG A 305 14.35 12.06 -26.70
C ARG A 305 15.71 12.66 -26.97
N ILE A 306 16.77 11.95 -26.58
CA ILE A 306 18.16 12.33 -26.81
C ILE A 306 18.82 11.43 -27.86
N PRO A 307 19.96 11.84 -28.45
CA PRO A 307 20.72 10.97 -29.34
C PRO A 307 21.10 9.65 -28.65
N TYR A 308 20.94 8.54 -29.37
CA TYR A 308 21.35 7.24 -28.83
C TYR A 308 22.88 7.19 -28.67
N THR A 309 23.33 6.81 -27.47
CA THR A 309 24.72 6.44 -27.24
C THR A 309 24.78 5.15 -26.44
N GLU A 310 25.66 4.24 -26.84
CA GLU A 310 25.78 2.93 -26.18
C GLU A 310 26.18 3.05 -24.70
N ASN A 311 26.94 4.10 -24.35
CA ASN A 311 27.36 4.34 -22.96
C ASN A 311 26.17 4.70 -22.06
N VAL A 312 25.28 5.60 -22.50
CA VAL A 312 24.07 5.94 -21.74
C VAL A 312 23.12 4.75 -21.72
N ALA A 313 22.92 4.07 -22.86
CA ALA A 313 22.10 2.87 -22.92
C ALA A 313 22.58 1.80 -21.92
N LYS A 314 23.88 1.50 -21.86
CA LYS A 314 24.45 0.54 -20.90
C LYS A 314 24.29 0.96 -19.45
N LYS A 315 24.32 2.26 -19.14
CA LYS A 315 24.13 2.77 -17.79
C LYS A 315 22.71 2.50 -17.28
N TYR A 316 21.68 2.72 -18.12
CA TYR A 316 20.27 2.64 -17.73
C TYR A 316 19.57 1.34 -18.15
N ARG A 317 20.26 0.45 -18.86
CA ARG A 317 19.77 -0.89 -19.16
C ARG A 317 19.84 -1.74 -17.89
N PHE A 318 18.67 -2.14 -17.39
CA PHE A 318 18.55 -3.00 -16.22
C PHE A 318 18.20 -4.44 -16.62
N GLY A 319 18.90 -5.41 -16.03
CA GLY A 319 18.71 -6.84 -16.30
C GLY A 319 19.68 -7.42 -17.35
N ASN A 320 19.89 -8.74 -17.29
CA ASN A 320 20.65 -9.47 -18.30
C ASN A 320 19.75 -9.73 -19.52
N HIS A 321 19.92 -8.95 -20.58
CA HIS A 321 19.26 -9.22 -21.85
C HIS A 321 20.00 -10.34 -22.58
N SER A 322 19.41 -11.53 -22.61
CA SER A 322 20.04 -12.71 -23.25
C SER A 322 19.37 -13.09 -24.57
N SER A 323 18.19 -12.53 -24.87
CA SER A 323 17.41 -12.90 -26.05
C SER A 323 17.05 -11.71 -26.94
N THR A 324 16.75 -12.00 -28.21
CA THR A 324 16.22 -11.03 -29.20
C THR A 324 14.71 -10.83 -29.09
N PHE A 325 14.07 -11.43 -28.09
CA PHE A 325 12.64 -11.31 -27.81
C PHE A 325 12.43 -10.42 -26.58
N SER A 326 11.18 -10.09 -26.28
CA SER A 326 10.83 -9.51 -24.98
C SER A 326 11.30 -10.47 -23.89
N ASP A 327 12.37 -10.14 -23.19
CA ASP A 327 12.75 -10.86 -21.98
C ASP A 327 11.65 -10.58 -20.96
N LEU A 328 10.76 -11.57 -20.80
CA LEU A 328 9.96 -11.67 -19.60
C LEU A 328 10.96 -11.88 -18.46
N VAL A 329 11.42 -10.79 -17.86
CA VAL A 329 12.19 -10.86 -16.64
C VAL A 329 11.25 -11.42 -15.59
N GLY A 330 11.46 -12.66 -15.17
CA GLY A 330 10.80 -13.17 -13.98
C GLY A 330 11.11 -12.20 -12.85
N ILE A 331 10.08 -11.54 -12.32
CA ILE A 331 10.20 -10.57 -11.23
C ILE A 331 10.57 -11.36 -9.97
N HIS A 332 11.79 -11.89 -9.88
CA HIS A 332 12.13 -12.90 -8.89
C HIS A 332 12.21 -12.37 -7.46
N LYS A 333 12.29 -11.04 -7.28
CA LYS A 333 12.24 -10.40 -5.96
C LYS A 333 10.89 -9.77 -5.63
N ASN A 334 10.18 -9.21 -6.62
CA ASN A 334 8.89 -8.55 -6.37
C ASN A 334 7.65 -9.37 -6.80
N LEU A 335 7.71 -10.53 -7.46
CA LEU A 335 6.46 -11.30 -7.67
C LEU A 335 5.85 -11.71 -6.31
N LEU A 336 6.68 -11.93 -5.28
CA LEU A 336 6.21 -12.15 -3.91
C LEU A 336 5.78 -10.85 -3.18
N GLU A 337 5.98 -9.68 -3.77
CA GLU A 337 5.50 -8.40 -3.23
C GLU A 337 4.32 -7.85 -4.05
N GLU A 338 4.24 -8.19 -5.33
CA GLU A 338 3.25 -7.75 -6.32
C GLU A 338 2.17 -8.82 -6.58
N THR A 339 2.45 -10.09 -6.31
CA THR A 339 1.55 -11.23 -6.61
C THR A 339 1.49 -12.28 -5.49
N ARG A 340 1.97 -11.96 -4.27
CA ARG A 340 1.69 -12.86 -3.14
C ARG A 340 0.17 -12.90 -2.98
N VAL A 341 -0.33 -14.13 -2.92
CA VAL A 341 -1.71 -14.44 -2.55
C VAL A 341 -1.56 -15.23 -1.26
N ALA A 342 -1.82 -14.61 -0.13
CA ALA A 342 -1.73 -15.25 1.17
C ALA A 342 -3.06 -15.96 1.52
N TYR A 343 -3.07 -17.29 1.46
CA TYR A 343 -4.26 -18.03 1.87
C TYR A 343 -4.47 -17.95 3.38
N ARG A 344 -5.56 -17.30 3.80
CA ARG A 344 -6.00 -17.29 5.20
C ARG A 344 -6.80 -18.55 5.50
N TYR A 345 -6.26 -19.42 6.36
CA TYR A 345 -6.99 -20.59 6.85
C TYR A 345 -7.90 -20.19 8.01
N HIS A 346 -9.20 -20.21 7.76
CA HIS A 346 -10.21 -20.04 8.80
C HIS A 346 -10.59 -21.42 9.37
N GLY A 347 -10.31 -21.64 10.65
CA GLY A 347 -10.79 -22.84 11.35
C GLY A 347 -12.32 -22.87 11.37
N ARG A 348 -12.94 -24.06 11.47
CA ARG A 348 -14.42 -24.22 11.41
C ARG A 348 -15.23 -23.37 12.41
N ASN A 349 -14.58 -22.83 13.44
CA ASN A 349 -15.21 -22.00 14.48
C ASN A 349 -14.66 -20.57 14.50
N SER A 350 -14.07 -20.09 13.41
CA SER A 350 -13.55 -18.72 13.36
C SER A 350 -14.69 -17.70 13.31
N CYS A 351 -14.47 -16.51 13.90
CA CYS A 351 -15.46 -15.45 13.94
C CYS A 351 -15.90 -15.03 12.54
N GLU A 352 -14.98 -15.02 11.58
CA GLU A 352 -15.29 -14.53 10.25
C GLU A 352 -16.24 -15.48 9.48
N LEU A 353 -16.28 -16.78 9.86
CA LEU A 353 -17.28 -17.74 9.38
C LEU A 353 -18.61 -17.68 10.16
N HIS A 354 -18.58 -17.40 11.46
CA HIS A 354 -19.80 -17.33 12.29
C HIS A 354 -20.57 -16.02 12.13
N GLU A 355 -19.86 -14.90 12.02
CA GLU A 355 -20.40 -13.57 11.82
C GLU A 355 -20.70 -13.29 10.33
N GLN A 356 -20.45 -14.26 9.45
CA GLN A 356 -20.57 -14.14 7.99
C GLN A 356 -19.79 -12.95 7.41
N CYS A 357 -18.74 -12.50 8.10
CA CYS A 357 -17.85 -11.44 7.62
C CYS A 357 -17.02 -11.89 6.42
N ILE A 358 -16.86 -13.21 6.20
CA ILE A 358 -16.37 -13.76 4.95
C ILE A 358 -17.55 -13.99 4.00
N GLY A 359 -17.89 -12.96 3.23
CA GLY A 359 -18.45 -13.21 1.90
C GLY A 359 -17.40 -13.86 1.00
N GLU A 360 -17.79 -14.27 -0.21
CA GLU A 360 -16.92 -14.86 -1.27
C GLU A 360 -15.69 -13.98 -1.68
N TYR A 361 -15.42 -12.88 -0.97
CA TYR A 361 -14.45 -11.82 -1.26
C TYR A 361 -13.79 -11.27 0.01
N THR A 362 -13.10 -12.09 0.81
CA THR A 362 -12.09 -11.55 1.75
C THR A 362 -10.75 -11.46 1.03
N SER A 363 -10.05 -10.34 1.20
CA SER A 363 -8.70 -10.20 0.64
C SER A 363 -7.80 -11.30 1.18
N LEU A 364 -7.10 -11.96 0.26
CA LEU A 364 -6.08 -12.95 0.56
C LEU A 364 -4.74 -12.28 0.89
N ASN A 365 -4.67 -10.97 1.07
CA ASN A 365 -3.41 -10.30 1.40
C ASN A 365 -3.52 -9.57 2.73
N ALA A 366 -2.41 -9.56 3.47
CA ALA A 366 -2.30 -8.85 4.72
C ALA A 366 -1.49 -7.58 4.47
N LEU A 367 -1.85 -6.48 5.16
CA LEU A 367 -1.12 -5.20 5.15
C LEU A 367 0.41 -5.35 5.35
N TYR A 368 0.83 -6.45 5.99
CA TYR A 368 2.23 -6.76 6.28
C TYR A 368 2.69 -8.10 5.70
N ASP A 369 2.13 -8.53 4.58
CA ASP A 369 2.48 -9.81 3.95
C ASP A 369 3.83 -9.80 3.21
N THR A 370 4.58 -8.69 3.22
CA THR A 370 5.93 -8.57 2.65
C THR A 370 6.96 -8.09 3.66
N CYS A 371 8.25 -8.27 3.35
CA CYS A 371 9.34 -7.73 4.18
C CYS A 371 9.65 -6.26 3.87
N ALA A 372 9.04 -5.66 2.84
CA ALA A 372 9.21 -4.25 2.50
C ALA A 372 8.56 -3.33 3.56
N TYR A 373 7.48 -3.80 4.19
CA TYR A 373 6.81 -3.16 5.31
C TYR A 373 6.53 -4.20 6.41
N GLN A 374 7.28 -4.12 7.52
CA GLN A 374 7.20 -5.14 8.57
C GLN A 374 6.01 -4.90 9.53
N GLY A 375 5.29 -5.97 9.83
CA GLY A 375 4.21 -6.04 10.82
C GLY A 375 3.45 -7.36 10.74
N ILE A 376 2.37 -7.51 11.51
CA ILE A 376 1.45 -8.66 11.43
C ILE A 376 0.02 -8.13 11.55
N SER A 377 -0.81 -8.36 10.52
CA SER A 377 -2.18 -7.84 10.51
C SER A 377 -3.05 -8.60 11.51
N ALA A 378 -4.12 -7.95 12.00
CA ALA A 378 -5.03 -8.60 12.93
C ALA A 378 -5.60 -9.90 12.31
N GLY A 379 -5.45 -11.02 13.02
CA GLY A 379 -5.91 -12.32 12.55
C GLY A 379 -5.01 -13.02 11.52
N TRP A 380 -3.81 -12.47 11.28
CA TRP A 380 -2.72 -13.07 10.51
C TRP A 380 -1.58 -13.50 11.44
N GLY A 381 -0.65 -14.32 10.94
CA GLY A 381 0.54 -14.74 11.66
C GLY A 381 1.77 -14.72 10.76
N ASP A 382 2.94 -14.49 11.35
CA ASP A 382 4.23 -14.62 10.67
C ASP A 382 4.80 -16.03 10.91
N ASP A 383 5.11 -16.76 9.83
CA ASP A 383 5.50 -18.17 9.85
C ASP A 383 6.99 -18.33 9.49
N TYR A 384 7.81 -18.63 10.50
CA TYR A 384 9.21 -18.99 10.32
C TYR A 384 9.38 -20.51 10.27
N ARG A 385 9.35 -21.06 9.07
CA ARG A 385 9.40 -22.51 8.85
C ARG A 385 10.75 -23.13 9.20
N ALA A 386 10.70 -24.40 9.62
CA ALA A 386 11.89 -25.22 9.78
C ALA A 386 12.68 -25.30 8.45
N GLY A 387 13.98 -25.03 8.51
CA GLY A 387 14.86 -24.93 7.34
C GLY A 387 15.27 -23.50 6.97
N LEU A 388 14.60 -22.49 7.53
CA LEU A 388 15.13 -21.12 7.50
C LEU A 388 16.37 -21.01 8.37
N ALA A 389 17.33 -20.19 7.92
CA ALA A 389 18.52 -19.90 8.71
C ALA A 389 18.14 -19.34 10.09
N CYS A 390 18.87 -19.75 11.13
CA CYS A 390 18.68 -19.34 12.52
C CYS A 390 17.39 -19.83 13.22
N GLN A 391 16.59 -20.68 12.58
CA GLN A 391 15.42 -21.33 13.21
C GLN A 391 15.81 -22.65 13.90
N TRP A 392 16.82 -22.61 14.77
CA TRP A 392 17.29 -23.74 15.57
C TRP A 392 17.96 -23.29 16.87
N VAL A 393 17.93 -24.16 17.87
CA VAL A 393 18.78 -24.05 19.06
C VAL A 393 19.94 -25.01 18.88
N ASP A 394 21.18 -24.50 18.86
CA ASP A 394 22.37 -25.37 18.77
C ASP A 394 22.55 -26.15 20.08
N VAL A 395 22.49 -27.47 19.98
CA VAL A 395 22.62 -28.41 21.11
C VAL A 395 23.88 -29.26 21.05
N THR A 396 24.82 -28.95 20.14
CA THR A 396 26.01 -29.78 19.86
C THR A 396 26.88 -30.00 21.11
N GLY A 397 26.82 -29.11 22.10
CA GLY A 397 27.55 -29.20 23.36
C GLY A 397 26.74 -29.71 24.57
N LEU A 398 25.46 -30.05 24.41
CA LEU A 398 24.60 -30.44 25.53
C LEU A 398 24.63 -31.97 25.75
N PRO A 399 24.73 -32.46 26.99
CA PRO A 399 24.60 -33.88 27.29
C PRO A 399 23.16 -34.35 27.06
N ALA A 400 22.97 -35.64 26.81
CA ALA A 400 21.64 -36.22 26.71
C ALA A 400 20.91 -36.09 28.06
N GLN A 401 19.89 -35.25 28.10
CA GLN A 401 19.06 -35.01 29.28
C GLN A 401 17.65 -34.57 28.88
N THR A 402 16.70 -34.65 29.81
CA THR A 402 15.43 -33.94 29.68
C THR A 402 15.65 -32.47 30.02
N ALA A 403 15.24 -31.57 29.12
CA ALA A 403 15.31 -30.13 29.32
C ALA A 403 13.97 -29.48 28.94
N LEU A 404 13.66 -28.35 29.58
CA LEU A 404 12.54 -27.50 29.16
C LEU A 404 13.00 -26.60 28.01
N LEU A 405 12.28 -26.64 26.90
CA LEU A 405 12.46 -25.69 25.80
C LEU A 405 11.39 -24.60 25.95
N GLY A 406 11.83 -23.36 26.07
CA GLY A 406 10.96 -22.19 26.15
C GLY A 406 11.14 -21.29 24.93
N TYR A 407 10.08 -20.57 24.57
CA TYR A 407 10.08 -19.53 23.55
C TYR A 407 9.31 -18.33 24.09
N VAL A 408 9.82 -17.12 23.86
CA VAL A 408 9.18 -15.86 24.25
C VAL A 408 9.04 -15.01 22.99
N LEU A 409 7.80 -14.77 22.56
CA LEU A 409 7.48 -13.86 21.46
C LEU A 409 7.41 -12.43 21.99
N ASN A 410 7.98 -11.48 21.24
CA ASN A 410 8.00 -10.06 21.59
C ASN A 410 8.50 -9.81 23.04
N PRO A 411 9.70 -10.30 23.42
CA PRO A 411 10.18 -10.23 24.80
C PRO A 411 10.35 -8.80 25.32
N GLU A 412 10.41 -7.81 24.44
CA GLU A 412 10.57 -6.38 24.75
C GLU A 412 9.24 -5.61 24.78
N GLY A 413 8.13 -6.23 24.36
CA GLY A 413 6.79 -5.63 24.41
C GLY A 413 6.55 -4.52 23.38
N ILE A 414 7.20 -4.59 22.21
CA ILE A 414 7.07 -3.59 21.14
C ILE A 414 5.62 -3.60 20.60
N GLY A 415 5.02 -2.41 20.49
CA GLY A 415 3.66 -2.21 19.97
C GLY A 415 2.59 -1.99 21.03
N PHE A 416 1.33 -2.00 20.58
CA PHE A 416 0.16 -1.85 21.46
C PHE A 416 -0.05 -3.11 22.29
N GLN A 417 0.11 -3.02 23.60
CA GLN A 417 -0.30 -4.07 24.53
C GLN A 417 -1.68 -3.76 25.05
N VAL A 418 -2.47 -4.81 25.25
CA VAL A 418 -3.76 -4.71 25.93
C VAL A 418 -3.46 -4.40 27.40
N GLN A 419 -3.95 -3.26 27.88
CA GLN A 419 -3.84 -2.89 29.28
C GLN A 419 -4.98 -3.50 30.09
N ASP A 420 -6.21 -3.40 29.58
CA ASP A 420 -7.40 -4.00 30.18
C ASP A 420 -8.19 -4.74 29.10
N ASN A 421 -8.44 -6.03 29.36
CA ASN A 421 -8.89 -6.96 28.33
C ASN A 421 -10.33 -6.72 27.88
N THR A 422 -11.21 -6.24 28.76
CA THR A 422 -12.60 -5.93 28.42
C THR A 422 -13.22 -5.07 29.52
N ILE A 423 -13.73 -3.89 29.17
CA ILE A 423 -14.41 -2.96 30.07
C ILE A 423 -15.85 -2.77 29.58
N GLU A 424 -16.80 -2.84 30.50
CA GLU A 424 -18.22 -2.65 30.18
C GLU A 424 -18.62 -1.16 30.15
N CYS A 425 -19.51 -0.81 29.24
CA CYS A 425 -20.21 0.46 29.16
C CYS A 425 -21.65 0.26 28.65
N THR A 426 -22.52 1.26 28.86
CA THR A 426 -23.89 1.20 28.35
C THR A 426 -23.90 1.43 26.82
N PRO A 427 -24.42 0.49 26.01
CA PRO A 427 -24.44 0.63 24.55
C PRO A 427 -25.02 1.97 24.06
N GLY A 428 -24.28 2.68 23.20
CA GLY A 428 -24.68 3.97 22.63
C GLY A 428 -24.47 5.21 23.51
N GLU A 429 -24.15 5.04 24.80
CA GLU A 429 -23.83 6.16 25.68
C GLU A 429 -22.42 6.72 25.41
N ASN A 430 -22.21 7.99 25.76
CA ASN A 430 -20.87 8.57 25.72
C ASN A 430 -20.08 8.09 26.93
N VAL A 431 -18.89 7.57 26.70
CA VAL A 431 -17.93 7.21 27.75
C VAL A 431 -16.82 8.24 27.76
N THR A 432 -16.47 8.76 28.93
CA THR A 432 -15.31 9.65 29.09
C THR A 432 -14.30 9.04 30.06
N LEU A 433 -13.10 8.80 29.57
CA LEU A 433 -11.97 8.28 30.34
C LEU A 433 -10.94 9.38 30.52
N GLY A 434 -10.32 9.43 31.70
CA GLY A 434 -9.11 10.19 31.94
C GLY A 434 -7.92 9.25 32.08
N PHE A 435 -6.80 9.59 31.44
CA PHE A 435 -5.55 8.87 31.56
C PHE A 435 -4.45 9.75 32.14
N TYR A 436 -3.56 9.16 32.92
CA TYR A 436 -2.34 9.84 33.36
C TYR A 436 -1.19 8.86 33.56
N LEU A 437 0.04 9.36 33.43
CA LEU A 437 1.24 8.58 33.72
C LEU A 437 1.62 8.76 35.19
N GLN A 438 1.99 7.67 35.88
CA GLN A 438 2.72 7.81 37.14
C GLN A 438 4.15 8.22 36.82
N GLU A 439 4.73 9.15 37.61
CA GLU A 439 6.10 9.63 37.42
C GLU A 439 7.08 8.45 37.35
N SER A 440 7.47 8.13 36.13
CA SER A 440 8.50 7.16 35.80
C SER A 440 9.44 7.87 34.85
N LYS A 441 10.72 7.94 35.23
CA LYS A 441 11.74 8.81 34.61
C LYS A 441 12.07 8.50 33.14
N GLN A 442 11.36 7.58 32.48
CA GLN A 442 11.85 6.92 31.27
C GLN A 442 10.95 7.08 30.04
N THR A 443 9.75 7.67 30.16
CA THR A 443 8.82 7.75 29.03
C THR A 443 7.99 9.04 29.10
N PRO A 444 8.16 9.97 28.14
CA PRO A 444 7.49 11.26 28.16
C PRO A 444 6.02 11.18 27.74
N SER A 445 5.65 10.17 26.95
CA SER A 445 4.30 9.97 26.45
C SER A 445 4.01 8.50 26.10
N VAL A 446 2.74 8.15 26.09
CA VAL A 446 2.18 6.85 25.71
C VAL A 446 0.98 7.09 24.82
N THR A 447 0.89 6.38 23.70
CA THR A 447 -0.29 6.38 22.83
C THR A 447 -1.31 5.39 23.38
N VAL A 448 -2.55 5.84 23.53
CA VAL A 448 -3.69 5.03 23.98
C VAL A 448 -4.68 4.89 22.84
N ARG A 449 -5.09 3.65 22.57
CA ARG A 449 -6.12 3.30 21.59
C ARG A 449 -7.26 2.58 22.28
N ILE A 450 -8.48 3.02 22.01
CA ILE A 450 -9.70 2.40 22.51
C ILE A 450 -10.34 1.63 21.37
N CYS A 451 -10.47 0.32 21.53
CA CYS A 451 -11.08 -0.57 20.55
C CYS A 451 -12.38 -1.12 21.11
N GLU A 452 -13.36 -1.38 20.26
CA GLU A 452 -14.48 -2.27 20.62
C GLU A 452 -13.91 -3.64 21.04
N SER A 453 -14.55 -4.30 22.00
CA SER A 453 -14.27 -5.69 22.37
C SER A 453 -15.45 -6.58 21.99
N SER A 454 -15.17 -7.83 21.68
CA SER A 454 -16.21 -8.83 21.43
C SER A 454 -16.57 -9.58 22.71
N ARG A 455 -17.86 -9.89 22.93
CA ARG A 455 -18.29 -10.78 24.01
C ARG A 455 -17.78 -12.20 23.83
N VAL A 456 -17.65 -12.64 22.58
CA VAL A 456 -17.21 -14.00 22.24
C VAL A 456 -15.69 -14.13 22.31
N LEU A 457 -14.95 -13.12 21.84
CA LEU A 457 -13.50 -13.17 21.67
C LEU A 457 -12.73 -12.45 22.78
N GLY A 458 -13.39 -11.60 23.57
CA GLY A 458 -12.75 -10.70 24.52
C GLY A 458 -12.10 -9.51 23.82
N SER A 459 -10.88 -9.14 24.25
CA SER A 459 -10.17 -7.99 23.68
C SER A 459 -9.91 -8.17 22.19
N THR A 460 -10.44 -7.27 21.37
CA THR A 460 -10.12 -7.20 19.95
C THR A 460 -9.20 -6.02 19.68
N HIS A 461 -8.06 -6.28 19.05
CA HIS A 461 -7.19 -5.24 18.53
C HIS A 461 -7.90 -4.54 17.36
N CYS A 462 -7.72 -3.23 17.23
CA CYS A 462 -8.27 -2.44 16.13
C CYS A 462 -7.21 -1.53 15.51
N GLU A 463 -7.41 -1.25 14.23
CA GLU A 463 -6.62 -0.27 13.49
C GLU A 463 -6.98 1.15 13.93
N TYR A 464 -6.16 2.13 13.53
CA TYR A 464 -6.36 3.52 13.91
C TYR A 464 -7.74 4.06 13.50
N VAL A 465 -8.19 3.73 12.29
CA VAL A 465 -9.46 4.19 11.71
C VAL A 465 -10.69 3.50 12.30
N TYR A 466 -10.53 2.31 12.86
CA TYR A 466 -11.60 1.54 13.51
C TYR A 466 -11.59 1.67 15.03
N ALA A 467 -10.66 2.46 15.58
CA ALA A 467 -10.65 2.77 17.00
C ALA A 467 -11.84 3.64 17.38
N LEU A 468 -12.47 3.31 18.50
CA LEU A 468 -13.52 4.14 19.10
C LEU A 468 -12.98 5.51 19.48
N ALA A 469 -11.72 5.56 19.92
CA ALA A 469 -10.93 6.77 20.04
C ALA A 469 -9.44 6.47 20.15
N ASN A 470 -8.62 7.47 19.86
CA ASN A 470 -7.18 7.47 20.12
C ASN A 470 -6.83 8.72 20.93
N THR A 471 -5.83 8.62 21.80
CA THR A 471 -5.26 9.78 22.50
C THR A 471 -3.79 9.55 22.83
N ILE A 472 -3.06 10.62 23.14
CA ILE A 472 -1.68 10.54 23.65
C ILE A 472 -1.70 11.04 25.08
N VAL A 473 -1.16 10.24 25.99
CA VAL A 473 -1.09 10.50 27.43
C VAL A 473 0.34 10.85 27.77
N GLU A 474 0.54 11.95 28.46
CA GLU A 474 1.87 12.49 28.73
C GLU A 474 2.21 12.46 30.22
N LEU A 475 3.49 12.64 30.55
CA LEU A 475 3.94 12.84 31.94
C LEU A 475 3.32 14.08 32.60
N SER A 476 2.91 15.07 31.79
CA SER A 476 2.21 16.26 32.27
C SER A 476 0.80 15.94 32.79
N SER A 477 0.20 14.85 32.30
CA SER A 477 -1.09 14.36 32.76
C SER A 477 -0.92 13.74 34.14
N ASN A 478 -1.78 14.15 35.08
CA ASN A 478 -1.80 13.63 36.44
C ASN A 478 -3.23 13.35 36.88
N GLU A 479 -3.41 12.76 38.06
CA GLU A 479 -4.74 12.41 38.57
C GLU A 479 -5.70 13.61 38.66
N SER A 480 -5.18 14.82 38.95
CA SER A 480 -5.99 16.04 39.02
C SER A 480 -6.27 16.68 37.64
N ASN A 481 -5.46 16.34 36.63
CA ASN A 481 -5.61 16.82 35.26
C ASN A 481 -5.27 15.70 34.26
N PRO A 482 -6.13 14.68 34.12
CA PRO A 482 -5.86 13.57 33.22
C PRO A 482 -6.13 13.96 31.76
N ALA A 483 -5.42 13.33 30.82
CA ALA A 483 -5.75 13.38 29.40
C ALA A 483 -7.11 12.72 29.18
N LYS A 484 -8.12 13.51 28.80
CA LYS A 484 -9.49 13.03 28.62
C LYS A 484 -9.74 12.58 27.20
N VAL A 485 -10.43 11.46 27.05
CA VAL A 485 -10.96 10.99 25.77
C VAL A 485 -12.43 10.64 25.94
N THR A 486 -13.23 11.02 24.94
CA THR A 486 -14.66 10.72 24.90
C THR A 486 -14.99 9.95 23.63
N PHE A 487 -15.74 8.86 23.75
CA PHE A 487 -16.17 8.04 22.62
C PHE A 487 -17.58 7.50 22.84
N LYS A 488 -18.19 6.97 21.77
CA LYS A 488 -19.48 6.28 21.84
C LYS A 488 -19.26 4.82 22.19
N CYS A 489 -19.90 4.36 23.25
CA CYS A 489 -19.91 2.95 23.62
C CYS A 489 -20.52 2.11 22.48
N PRO A 490 -19.91 0.98 22.08
CA PRO A 490 -20.40 0.15 20.99
C PRO A 490 -21.86 -0.29 21.18
N ILE A 491 -22.65 -0.17 20.12
CA ILE A 491 -24.05 -0.62 20.11
C ILE A 491 -24.14 -2.13 19.87
N ALA A 492 -25.29 -2.72 20.21
CA ALA A 492 -25.56 -4.10 19.86
C ALA A 492 -25.55 -4.29 18.33
N ARG A 493 -24.75 -5.26 17.85
CA ARG A 493 -24.79 -5.72 16.46
C ARG A 493 -25.82 -6.82 16.28
N ASP A 494 -25.89 -7.74 17.25
CA ASP A 494 -26.85 -8.84 17.28
C ASP A 494 -27.15 -9.31 18.72
N ASN A 495 -27.74 -10.50 18.86
CA ASN A 495 -28.11 -11.08 20.15
C ASN A 495 -26.94 -11.70 20.93
N ILE A 496 -25.78 -11.88 20.30
CA ILE A 496 -24.54 -12.40 20.87
C ILE A 496 -23.61 -11.21 21.19
N GLU A 497 -23.36 -10.36 20.20
CA GLU A 497 -22.64 -9.09 20.32
C GLU A 497 -23.62 -7.98 20.68
N THR A 498 -24.07 -7.99 21.94
CA THR A 498 -25.00 -7.00 22.49
C THR A 498 -24.36 -5.62 22.71
N GLY A 499 -23.13 -5.43 22.25
CA GLY A 499 -22.34 -4.22 22.44
C GLY A 499 -21.93 -4.02 23.89
N GLY A 500 -21.53 -2.78 24.19
CA GLY A 500 -21.23 -2.39 25.55
C GLY A 500 -19.85 -2.80 26.05
N LEU A 501 -18.93 -3.23 25.18
CA LEU A 501 -17.59 -3.64 25.58
C LEU A 501 -16.50 -2.92 24.79
N TYR A 502 -15.43 -2.54 25.47
CA TYR A 502 -14.24 -1.96 24.85
C TYR A 502 -12.95 -2.36 25.58
N SER A 503 -11.84 -2.30 24.86
CA SER A 503 -10.49 -2.57 25.34
C SER A 503 -9.64 -1.32 25.25
N ILE A 504 -8.67 -1.23 26.15
CA ILE A 504 -7.68 -0.15 26.14
C ILE A 504 -6.35 -0.78 25.77
N LEU A 505 -5.78 -0.29 24.67
CA LEU A 505 -4.46 -0.67 24.22
C LEU A 505 -3.52 0.50 24.40
N VAL A 506 -2.30 0.23 24.84
CA VAL A 506 -1.29 1.25 25.06
C VAL A 506 0.02 0.88 24.37
N ALA A 507 0.68 1.86 23.76
CA ALA A 507 1.98 1.71 23.11
C ALA A 507 2.87 2.91 23.47
N PRO A 508 4.20 2.73 23.56
CA PRO A 508 5.12 3.86 23.60
C PRO A 508 4.88 4.76 22.37
N THR A 509 4.93 6.08 22.55
CA THR A 509 4.77 7.01 21.42
C THR A 509 5.98 6.96 20.47
N PHE A 510 7.17 6.74 21.03
CA PHE A 510 8.42 6.60 20.27
C PHE A 510 9.03 5.21 20.50
N ILE A 511 9.73 4.66 19.51
CA ILE A 511 10.30 3.30 19.63
C ILE A 511 11.40 3.19 20.70
N GLU A 512 12.02 4.32 21.03
CA GLU A 512 13.06 4.46 22.05
C GLU A 512 12.48 4.50 23.47
N ASP A 513 11.17 4.74 23.58
CA ASP A 513 10.45 4.81 24.84
C ASP A 513 10.18 3.40 25.37
N LYS A 514 10.42 3.19 26.67
CA LYS A 514 10.10 1.91 27.32
C LYS A 514 8.60 1.73 27.50
N PHE A 515 8.13 0.49 27.47
CA PHE A 515 6.73 0.20 27.74
C PHE A 515 6.28 0.71 29.12
N MET A 516 5.14 1.40 29.17
CA MET A 516 4.49 1.86 30.39
C MET A 516 2.98 1.65 30.34
N PHE A 517 2.41 1.21 31.45
CA PHE A 517 0.97 1.23 31.66
C PHE A 517 0.50 2.64 32.04
N VAL A 518 -0.68 3.03 31.57
CA VAL A 518 -1.33 4.28 31.99
C VAL A 518 -2.22 4.04 33.21
N ASN A 519 -2.46 5.05 34.03
CA ASN A 519 -3.51 4.96 35.05
C ASN A 519 -4.82 5.47 34.46
N ILE A 520 -5.91 4.79 34.79
CA ILE A 520 -7.25 5.10 34.26
C ILE A 520 -8.09 5.69 35.39
N VAL A 521 -8.71 6.83 35.13
CA VAL A 521 -9.72 7.43 36.00
C VAL A 521 -11.01 7.64 35.21
N THR A 522 -12.10 7.01 35.67
CA THR A 522 -13.43 7.26 35.12
C THR A 522 -13.85 8.68 35.46
N CYS A 523 -14.02 9.52 34.44
CA CYS A 523 -14.54 10.87 34.61
C CYS A 523 -16.07 10.77 34.66
N LYS A 524 -16.66 10.96 35.84
CA LYS A 524 -18.11 11.05 36.01
C LYS A 524 -18.67 12.36 35.44
#